data_AF-A0A5C6UCH5-F1
#
_entry.id   AF-A0A5C6UCH5-F1
#
_cell.length_a   1.000
_cell.length_b   1.000
_cell.length_c   1.000
_cell.angle_alpha   90.00
_cell.angle_beta   90.00
_cell.angle_gamma   90.00
#
_symmetry.space_group_name_H-M   'P 1'
#
loop_
_entity.id
_entity.type
_entity.pdbx_description
1 polymer ?
#
loop_
_entity_poly.entity_id
_entity_poly.type
_entity_poly.pdbx_seq_one_letter_code
_entity_poly.pdbx_strand_id
1 'polypeptide(L)' 'MLKTHIKRRAAQGARAVQALADIEASITALNDEDLLDLADIFSGETPTAIGDAASMEVKRRGLSL' A
#
# COMPACT_ATOMS: atom_id res chain seq x y z
N MET A 1 22.70 27.47 -3.34
CA MET A 1 21.44 26.89 -2.80
C MET A 1 21.01 25.56 -3.46
N LEU A 2 21.59 25.14 -4.60
CA LEU A 2 21.23 23.87 -5.27
C LEU A 2 21.42 22.59 -4.41
N LYS A 3 22.53 22.48 -3.67
CA LYS A 3 22.82 21.31 -2.81
C LYS A 3 21.73 21.09 -1.74
N THR A 4 21.21 22.16 -1.15
CA THR A 4 20.13 22.09 -0.16
C THR A 4 18.82 21.61 -0.78
N HIS A 5 18.48 22.07 -1.99
CA HIS A 5 17.30 21.59 -2.71
C HIS A 5 17.38 20.10 -3.04
N ILE A 6 18.54 19.62 -3.48
CA ILE A 6 18.77 18.18 -3.76
C ILE A 6 18.58 17.35 -2.48
N LYS A 7 19.22 17.74 -1.38
CA LYS A 7 19.08 17.05 -0.09
C LYS A 7 17.62 17.00 0.38
N ARG A 8 16.89 18.12 0.25
CA ARG A 8 15.47 18.19 0.62
C ARG A 8 14.61 17.25 -0.23
N ARG A 9 14.83 17.19 -1.56
CA ARG A 9 14.09 16.27 -2.44
C ARG A 9 14.39 14.81 -2.11
N ALA A 10 15.66 14.47 -1.84
CA ALA A 10 16.03 13.13 -1.42
C ALA A 10 15.35 12.72 -0.10
N ALA A 11 15.33 13.61 0.89
CA ALA A 11 14.65 13.37 2.17
C ALA A 11 13.13 13.27 2.03
N GLN A 12 12.51 13.97 1.06
CA GLN A 12 11.10 13.81 0.75
C GLN A 12 10.82 12.45 0.09
N GLY A 13 11.68 12.03 -0.86
CA GLY A 13 11.57 10.73 -1.49
C GLY A 13 11.70 9.58 -0.49
N ALA A 14 12.69 9.64 0.40
CA ALA A 14 12.88 8.63 1.44
C ALA A 14 11.65 8.51 2.36
N ARG A 15 11.05 9.65 2.75
CA ARG A 15 9.82 9.64 3.55
C ARG A 15 8.62 9.07 2.79
N ALA A 16 8.50 9.34 1.50
CA ALA A 16 7.43 8.79 0.68
C ALA A 16 7.56 7.26 0.55
N VAL A 17 8.77 6.75 0.34
CA VAL A 17 9.03 5.30 0.30
C VAL A 17 8.71 4.65 1.64
N GLN A 18 9.13 5.26 2.76
CA GLN A 18 8.81 4.73 4.08
C GLN A 18 7.30 4.68 4.32
N ALA A 19 6.59 5.76 3.97
CA ALA A 19 5.13 5.81 4.13
C ALA A 19 4.42 4.73 3.29
N LEU A 20 4.90 4.44 2.07
CA LEU A 20 4.36 3.35 1.26
C LEU A 20 4.60 1.99 1.91
N ALA A 21 5.81 1.72 2.42
CA ALA A 21 6.12 0.48 3.12
C ALA A 21 5.26 0.30 4.38
N ASP A 22 5.02 1.39 5.13
CA ASP A 22 4.18 1.35 6.34
C ASP A 22 2.71 1.03 5.99
N ILE A 23 2.20 1.54 4.86
CA ILE A 23 0.86 1.23 4.35
C ILE A 23 0.76 -0.24 3.95
N GLU A 24 1.71 -0.75 3.16
CA GLU A 24 1.76 -2.17 2.75
C GLU A 24 1.83 -3.12 3.95
N ALA A 25 2.65 -2.77 4.95
CA ALA A 25 2.74 -3.51 6.20
C ALA A 25 1.42 -3.48 6.98
N SER A 26 0.71 -2.35 6.97
CA SER A 26 -0.60 -2.23 7.61
C SER A 26 -1.65 -3.11 6.95
N ILE A 27 -1.68 -3.17 5.61
CA ILE A 27 -2.57 -4.07 4.84
C ILE A 27 -2.25 -5.53 5.19
N THR A 28 -0.96 -5.88 5.26
CA THR A 28 -0.50 -7.23 5.62
C THR A 28 -0.84 -7.59 7.08
N ALA A 29 -1.06 -6.60 7.96
CA ALA A 29 -1.40 -6.83 9.36
C ALA A 29 -2.91 -6.97 9.61
N LEU A 30 -3.76 -6.70 8.61
CA LEU A 30 -5.21 -6.87 8.72
C LEU A 30 -5.57 -8.34 9.00
N ASN A 31 -6.65 -8.55 9.75
CA ASN A 31 -7.27 -9.87 9.85
C ASN A 31 -7.95 -10.22 8.52
N ASP A 32 -8.43 -11.46 8.40
CA ASP A 32 -8.94 -11.96 7.13
C ASP A 32 -10.25 -11.27 6.71
N GLU A 33 -11.14 -10.92 7.64
CA GLU A 33 -12.41 -10.24 7.36
C GLU A 33 -12.16 -8.80 6.87
N ASP A 34 -11.38 -8.02 7.61
CA ASP A 34 -11.02 -6.65 7.26
C ASP A 34 -10.26 -6.59 5.92
N LEU A 35 -9.42 -7.59 5.66
CA LEU A 35 -8.67 -7.70 4.40
C LEU A 35 -9.59 -7.98 3.21
N LEU A 36 -10.60 -8.84 3.39
CA LEU A 36 -11.59 -9.14 2.35
C LEU A 36 -12.46 -7.92 2.07
N ASP A 37 -12.93 -7.23 3.12
CA ASP A 37 -13.69 -5.98 2.98
C ASP A 37 -12.86 -4.92 2.23
N LEU A 38 -11.59 -4.77 2.58
CA LEU A 38 -10.70 -3.83 1.89
C LEU A 38 -10.53 -4.19 0.41
N ALA A 39 -10.35 -5.48 0.09
CA ALA A 39 -10.26 -5.94 -1.29
C ALA A 39 -11.57 -5.68 -2.06
N ASP A 40 -12.73 -5.88 -1.44
CA ASP A 40 -14.04 -5.63 -2.06
C ASP A 40 -14.28 -4.14 -2.31
N ILE A 41 -13.96 -3.27 -1.34
CA ILE A 41 -14.07 -1.81 -1.47
C ILE A 41 -13.30 -1.28 -2.69
N PHE A 42 -12.14 -1.88 -3.00
CA PHE A 42 -11.29 -1.48 -4.11
C PHE A 42 -11.43 -2.39 -5.36
N SER A 43 -12.43 -3.27 -5.43
CA SER A 43 -12.64 -4.20 -6.53
C SER A 43 -13.21 -3.57 -7.82
N GLY A 44 -13.40 -2.24 -7.84
CA GLY A 44 -13.97 -1.51 -8.96
C GLY A 44 -13.13 -1.54 -10.25
N GLU A 45 -13.68 -0.96 -11.33
CA GLU A 45 -13.10 -1.03 -12.68
C GLU A 45 -11.71 -0.36 -12.81
N THR A 46 -11.37 0.55 -11.90
CA THR A 46 -10.07 1.25 -11.93
C THR A 46 -9.12 0.65 -10.90
N PRO A 47 -8.03 -0.01 -11.32
CA PRO A 47 -7.02 -0.52 -10.40
C PRO A 47 -6.43 0.60 -9.54
N THR A 48 -6.24 0.30 -8.26
CA THR A 48 -5.57 1.20 -7.31
C THR A 48 -4.45 0.45 -6.60
N ALA A 49 -3.40 1.15 -6.20
CA ALA A 49 -2.28 0.53 -5.49
C ALA A 49 -2.72 -0.17 -4.20
N ILE A 50 -3.75 0.36 -3.51
CA ILE A 50 -4.32 -0.26 -2.31
C ILE A 50 -5.10 -1.53 -2.67
N GLY A 51 -5.95 -1.47 -3.70
CA GLY A 51 -6.70 -2.63 -4.18
C GLY A 51 -5.80 -3.77 -4.67
N ASP A 52 -4.72 -3.44 -5.37
CA ASP A 52 -3.72 -4.42 -5.83
C ASP A 52 -3.01 -5.07 -4.64
N ALA A 53 -2.56 -4.28 -3.66
CA ALA A 53 -1.90 -4.78 -2.46
C ALA A 53 -2.83 -5.68 -1.63
N ALA A 54 -4.08 -5.28 -1.42
CA ALA A 54 -5.08 -6.08 -0.72
C ALA A 54 -5.39 -7.38 -1.48
N SER A 55 -5.62 -7.30 -2.79
CA SER A 55 -5.89 -8.47 -3.63
C SER A 55 -4.73 -9.46 -3.68
N MET A 56 -3.48 -8.97 -3.69
CA MET A 56 -2.29 -9.80 -3.60
C MET A 56 -2.21 -10.52 -2.25
N GLU A 57 -2.51 -9.83 -1.16
CA GLU A 57 -2.47 -10.40 0.18
C GLU A 57 -3.59 -11.43 0.40
N VAL A 58 -4.82 -11.17 -0.07
CA VAL A 58 -5.94 -12.13 -0.13
C VAL A 58 -5.51 -13.41 -0.84
N LYS A 59 -4.92 -13.28 -2.04
CA LYS A 59 -4.39 -14.41 -2.82
C LYS A 59 -3.26 -15.14 -2.08
N ARG A 60 -2.34 -14.40 -1.46
CA ARG A 60 -1.21 -14.96 -0.71
C ARG A 60 -1.68 -15.82 0.47
N ARG A 61 -2.78 -15.43 1.12
CA ARG A 61 -3.40 -16.16 2.23
C ARG A 61 -4.36 -17.27 1.78
N GLY A 62 -4.66 -17.36 0.48
CA GLY A 62 -5.61 -18.33 -0.06
C GLY A 62 -7.06 -18.03 0.33
N LEU A 63 -7.37 -16.76 0.60
CA LEU A 63 -8.72 -16.30 0.91
C LEU A 63 -9.49 -16.08 -0.40
N SER A 64 -10.81 -16.21 -0.32
CA SER A 64 -11.74 -15.86 -1.40
C SER A 64 -12.85 -15.02 -0.79
N LEU A 65 -13.22 -13.98 -1.53
CA LEU A 65 -14.55 -13.37 -1.39
C LEU A 65 -15.62 -14.37 -1.85
#